data_AF-A0A6M1S7X6-F1
#
_entry.id   AF-A0A6M1S7X6-F1
#
_cell.length_a   1.000
_cell.length_b   1.000
_cell.length_c   1.000
_cell.angle_alpha   90.00
_cell.angle_beta   90.00
_cell.angle_gamma   90.00
#
_symmetry.space_group_name_H-M   'P 1'
#
loop_
_entity.id
_entity.type
_entity.pdbx_description
1 polymer ?
#
loop_
_entity_poly.entity_id
_entity_poly.type
_entity_poly.pdbx_seq_one_letter_code
_entity_poly.pdbx_strand_id
1 'polypeptide(L)'
;GNDGQPVYLKDIWPSSQDIVQAVEEVRTEMFHKEYGEVFDGDANWQAIQVTGSATYQWQEDSTYIRHPPFFSTMKVKPDPVQDIKDARILAILADSVTTDHISPAGNIKRDSPAGRY
;
A
#
# COMPACT_ATOMS: atom_id res chain seq x y z
N GLY A 1 13.54 -37.96 0.42
CA GLY A 1 12.83 -37.25 -0.66
C GLY A 1 13.23 -37.83 -2.01
N ASN A 2 12.26 -38.09 -2.91
CA ASN A 2 12.40 -38.85 -4.19
C ASN A 2 12.96 -40.28 -4.10
N ASP A 3 13.59 -40.65 -2.99
CA ASP A 3 14.19 -41.94 -2.64
C ASP A 3 13.32 -42.77 -1.67
N GLY A 4 12.08 -42.33 -1.41
CA GLY A 4 11.16 -42.99 -0.47
C GLY A 4 11.49 -42.81 1.02
N GLN A 5 12.55 -42.07 1.36
CA GLN A 5 12.90 -41.80 2.76
C GLN A 5 12.09 -40.62 3.33
N PRO A 6 11.62 -40.71 4.59
CA PRO A 6 10.98 -39.59 5.28
C PRO A 6 11.93 -38.40 5.38
N VAL A 7 11.42 -37.20 5.07
CA VAL A 7 12.14 -35.92 5.22
C VAL A 7 11.49 -35.13 6.35
N TYR A 8 12.30 -34.66 7.28
CA TYR A 8 11.90 -33.86 8.44
C TYR A 8 12.41 -32.43 8.32
N LEU A 9 11.83 -31.49 9.08
CA LEU A 9 12.23 -30.07 9.06
C LEU A 9 13.74 -29.88 9.33
N LYS A 10 14.29 -30.67 10.27
CA LYS A 10 15.73 -30.64 10.60
C LYS A 10 16.64 -31.05 9.43
N ASP A 11 16.10 -31.78 8.45
CA ASP A 11 16.87 -32.26 7.31
C ASP A 11 16.99 -31.19 6.21
N ILE A 12 16.19 -30.13 6.29
CA ILE A 12 16.15 -29.03 5.30
C ILE A 12 16.35 -27.64 5.91
N TRP A 13 16.41 -27.54 7.25
CA TRP A 13 16.63 -26.26 7.92
C TRP A 13 18.11 -25.87 7.78
N PRO A 14 18.42 -24.70 7.18
CA PRO A 14 19.80 -24.28 6.99
C PRO A 14 20.47 -24.03 8.34
N SER A 15 21.74 -24.42 8.46
CA SER A 15 22.53 -24.06 9.63
C SER A 15 22.90 -22.57 9.61
N SER A 16 23.32 -22.03 10.76
CA SER A 16 23.83 -20.65 10.81
C SER A 16 25.04 -20.43 9.90
N GLN A 17 25.87 -21.45 9.68
CA GLN A 17 27.02 -21.39 8.77
C GLN A 17 26.58 -21.28 7.32
N ASP A 18 25.57 -22.08 6.91
CA ASP A 18 25.02 -22.01 5.55
C ASP A 18 24.44 -20.63 5.25
N ILE A 19 23.78 -20.00 6.23
CA ILE A 19 23.25 -18.64 6.10
C ILE A 19 24.38 -17.62 5.95
N VAL A 20 25.43 -17.70 6.77
CA VAL A 20 26.58 -16.77 6.68
C VAL A 20 27.26 -16.88 5.33
N GLN A 21 27.49 -18.10 4.84
CA GLN A 21 28.10 -18.33 3.54
C GLN A 21 27.25 -17.74 2.41
N ALA A 22 25.92 -17.95 2.44
CA ALA A 22 25.02 -17.37 1.45
C ALA A 22 25.01 -15.82 1.47
N VAL A 23 25.10 -15.21 2.65
CA VAL A 23 25.19 -13.75 2.79
C VAL A 23 26.55 -13.23 2.26
N GLU A 24 27.64 -13.97 2.48
CA GLU A 24 28.97 -13.64 1.94
C GLU A 24 29.04 -13.73 0.41
N GLU A 25 28.10 -14.38 -0.26
CA GLU A 25 28.01 -14.39 -1.73
C GLU A 25 27.42 -13.10 -2.30
N VAL A 26 26.78 -12.26 -1.48
CA VAL A 26 26.24 -10.97 -1.91
C VAL A 26 27.40 -10.03 -2.30
N ARG A 27 27.30 -9.42 -3.48
CA ARG A 27 28.31 -8.53 -4.03
C ARG A 27 27.76 -7.13 -4.30
N THR A 28 28.62 -6.12 -4.24
CA THR A 28 28.27 -4.72 -4.52
C THR A 28 27.67 -4.54 -5.91
N GLU A 29 28.13 -5.32 -6.89
CA GLU A 29 27.62 -5.31 -8.28
C GLU A 29 26.16 -5.73 -8.36
N MET A 30 25.69 -6.63 -7.47
CA MET A 30 24.28 -7.02 -7.41
C MET A 30 23.42 -5.82 -7.04
N PHE A 31 23.85 -5.00 -6.07
CA PHE A 31 23.13 -3.77 -5.73
C PHE A 31 23.15 -2.76 -6.88
N HIS A 32 24.31 -2.50 -7.49
CA HIS A 32 24.39 -1.55 -8.60
C HIS A 32 23.47 -1.93 -9.76
N LYS A 33 23.35 -3.22 -10.05
CA LYS A 33 22.44 -3.71 -11.08
C LYS A 33 20.98 -3.42 -10.72
N GLU A 34 20.52 -3.89 -9.56
CA GLU A 34 19.10 -3.74 -9.17
C GLU A 34 18.70 -2.26 -9.02
N TYR A 35 19.58 -1.40 -8.49
CA TYR A 35 19.31 0.05 -8.39
C TYR A 35 19.47 0.80 -9.72
N GLY A 36 20.24 0.27 -10.67
CA GLY A 36 20.38 0.85 -12.01
C GLY A 36 19.09 0.71 -12.83
N GLU A 37 18.35 -0.37 -12.62
CA GLU A 37 17.17 -0.75 -13.42
C GLU A 37 15.84 -0.38 -12.72
N VAL A 38 15.87 0.10 -11.47
CA VAL A 38 14.66 0.33 -10.63
C VAL A 38 13.67 1.33 -11.26
N PHE A 39 14.15 2.25 -12.08
CA PHE A 39 13.32 3.27 -12.72
C PHE A 39 12.79 2.87 -14.10
N ASP A 40 13.37 1.83 -14.71
CA ASP A 40 12.98 1.40 -16.05
C ASP A 40 11.63 0.67 -16.01
N GLY A 41 11.36 -0.08 -14.95
CA GLY A 41 10.18 -0.92 -14.82
C GLY A 41 10.12 -2.05 -15.86
N ASP A 42 9.05 -2.83 -15.85
CA ASP A 42 8.85 -3.89 -16.84
C ASP A 42 8.19 -3.37 -18.13
N ALA A 43 7.99 -4.25 -19.11
CA ALA A 43 7.32 -3.90 -20.36
C ALA A 43 5.89 -3.37 -20.15
N ASN A 44 5.19 -3.81 -19.10
CA ASN A 44 3.84 -3.34 -18.80
C ASN A 44 3.87 -1.90 -18.27
N TRP A 45 4.81 -1.60 -17.36
CA TRP A 45 5.04 -0.26 -16.82
C TRP A 45 5.37 0.74 -17.93
N GLN A 46 6.28 0.38 -18.83
CA GLN A 46 6.69 1.23 -19.95
C GLN A 46 5.60 1.42 -21.01
N ALA A 47 4.67 0.47 -21.12
CA ALA A 47 3.55 0.55 -22.06
C ALA A 47 2.41 1.47 -21.60
N ILE A 48 2.43 1.97 -20.34
CA ILE A 48 1.40 2.89 -19.84
C ILE A 48 1.50 4.21 -20.60
N GLN A 49 0.46 4.50 -21.37
CA GLN A 49 0.36 5.77 -22.09
C GLN A 49 0.06 6.90 -21.12
N VAL A 50 0.96 7.88 -21.06
CA VAL A 50 0.77 9.10 -20.26
C VAL A 50 0.78 10.32 -21.17
N THR A 51 -0.11 11.27 -20.89
CA THR A 51 -0.09 12.59 -21.52
C THR A 51 0.51 13.58 -20.53
N GLY A 52 1.60 14.24 -20.90
CA GLY A 52 2.20 15.28 -20.07
C GLY A 52 1.24 16.44 -19.85
N SER A 53 0.93 16.76 -18.60
CA SER A 53 0.08 17.87 -18.20
C SER A 53 0.52 18.41 -16.85
N ALA A 54 0.33 19.72 -16.63
CA ALA A 54 0.57 20.33 -15.33
C ALA A 54 -0.51 19.98 -14.30
N THR A 55 -1.71 19.63 -14.76
CA THR A 55 -2.85 19.23 -13.92
C THR A 55 -3.41 17.89 -14.37
N TYR A 56 -3.96 17.13 -13.42
CA TYR A 56 -4.57 15.84 -13.69
C TYR A 56 -5.94 16.02 -14.36
N GLN A 57 -6.19 15.25 -15.43
CA GLN A 57 -7.47 15.22 -16.12
C GLN A 57 -8.41 14.24 -15.41
N TRP A 58 -9.26 14.78 -14.54
CA TRP A 58 -10.23 13.98 -13.78
C TRP A 58 -11.27 13.34 -14.71
N GLN A 59 -11.50 12.05 -14.52
CA GLN A 59 -12.49 11.28 -15.27
C GLN A 59 -13.74 11.09 -14.39
N GLU A 60 -14.91 11.51 -14.86
CA GLU A 60 -16.16 11.46 -14.08
C GLU A 60 -16.69 10.04 -13.86
N ASP A 61 -16.31 9.09 -14.69
CA ASP A 61 -16.67 7.68 -14.62
C ASP A 61 -15.65 6.83 -13.85
N SER A 62 -14.46 7.36 -13.56
CA SER A 62 -13.42 6.62 -12.83
C SER A 62 -13.87 6.22 -11.44
N THR A 63 -13.82 4.94 -11.10
CA THR A 63 -14.08 4.44 -9.74
C THR A 63 -12.83 4.42 -8.86
N TYR A 64 -11.65 4.66 -9.44
CA TYR A 64 -10.35 4.58 -8.76
C TYR A 64 -9.77 5.95 -8.40
N ILE A 65 -9.82 6.92 -9.33
CA ILE A 65 -9.20 8.24 -9.15
C ILE A 65 -10.31 9.29 -9.23
N ARG A 66 -10.63 9.88 -8.08
CA ARG A 66 -11.68 10.89 -7.92
C ARG A 66 -11.08 12.17 -7.36
N HIS A 67 -11.56 13.33 -7.82
CA HIS A 67 -11.16 14.62 -7.29
C HIS A 67 -11.72 14.78 -5.86
N PRO A 68 -10.86 14.80 -4.82
CA PRO A 68 -11.35 14.82 -3.46
C PRO A 68 -11.87 16.21 -3.07
N PRO A 69 -12.88 16.31 -2.17
CA PRO A 69 -13.51 17.58 -1.84
C PRO A 69 -12.71 18.43 -0.84
N PHE A 70 -11.52 18.00 -0.40
CA PHE A 70 -10.77 18.65 0.69
C PHE A 70 -10.53 20.15 0.49
N PHE A 71 -10.39 20.58 -0.76
CA PHE A 71 -10.09 21.97 -1.12
C PHE A 71 -11.30 22.74 -1.69
N SER A 72 -12.47 22.11 -1.84
CA SER A 72 -13.60 22.73 -2.54
C SER A 72 -14.14 23.97 -1.84
N THR A 73 -13.91 24.09 -0.53
CA THR A 73 -14.32 25.25 0.29
C THR A 73 -13.14 25.97 0.93
N MET A 74 -11.90 25.65 0.53
CA MET A 74 -10.71 26.24 1.14
C MET A 74 -10.54 27.69 0.69
N LYS A 75 -10.46 28.60 1.66
CA LYS A 75 -10.21 30.02 1.43
C LYS A 75 -8.72 30.31 1.45
N VAL A 76 -8.29 31.35 0.73
CA VAL A 76 -6.89 31.85 0.74
C VAL A 76 -6.44 32.20 2.16
N LYS A 77 -7.35 32.80 2.95
CA LYS A 77 -7.15 33.02 4.38
C LYS A 77 -8.04 32.06 5.15
N PRO A 78 -7.51 31.24 6.07
CA PRO A 78 -8.31 30.34 6.87
C PRO A 78 -9.26 31.14 7.78
N ASP A 79 -10.47 30.63 7.95
CA ASP A 79 -11.38 31.13 8.97
C ASP A 79 -10.80 30.85 10.36
N PRO A 80 -11.11 31.69 11.37
CA PRO A 80 -10.70 31.41 12.74
C PRO A 80 -11.31 30.10 13.24
N VAL A 81 -10.58 29.39 14.10
CA VAL A 81 -11.10 28.20 14.80
C VAL A 81 -12.31 28.60 15.63
N GLN A 82 -13.37 27.80 15.56
CA GLN A 82 -14.61 28.00 16.30
C GLN A 82 -14.88 26.81 17.21
N ASP A 83 -15.61 27.06 18.29
CA ASP A 83 -16.08 26.00 19.18
C ASP A 83 -17.06 25.07 18.45
N ILE A 84 -16.90 23.76 18.69
CA ILE A 84 -17.89 22.76 18.29
C ILE A 84 -18.97 22.74 19.38
N LYS A 85 -20.20 23.12 19.03
CA LYS A 85 -21.36 23.14 19.95
C LYS A 85 -22.38 22.09 19.55
N ASP A 86 -23.01 21.46 20.53
CA ASP A 86 -24.11 20.49 20.36
C ASP A 86 -23.79 19.28 19.45
N ALA A 87 -22.51 18.87 19.39
CA ALA A 87 -22.11 17.69 18.63
C ALA A 87 -22.64 16.38 19.26
N ARG A 88 -22.98 15.42 18.41
CA ARG A 88 -23.35 14.06 18.83
C ARG A 88 -22.16 13.12 18.73
N ILE A 89 -22.11 12.16 19.64
CA ILE A 89 -21.13 11.07 19.61
C ILE A 89 -21.43 10.17 18.40
N LEU A 90 -20.48 10.07 17.47
CA LEU A 90 -20.59 9.19 16.30
C LEU A 90 -20.28 7.73 16.65
N ALA A 91 -19.30 7.51 17.53
CA ALA A 91 -18.91 6.18 18.00
C ALA A 91 -18.35 6.27 19.43
N ILE A 92 -18.64 5.25 20.25
CA ILE A 92 -17.98 5.02 21.55
C ILE A 92 -17.13 3.76 21.36
N LEU A 93 -15.81 3.90 21.51
CA LEU A 93 -14.86 2.84 21.25
C LEU A 93 -14.09 2.51 22.54
N ALA A 94 -13.70 1.24 22.70
CA ALA A 94 -12.89 0.77 23.82
C ALA A 94 -11.38 0.79 23.46
N ASP A 95 -10.57 0.05 24.21
CA ASP A 95 -9.13 -0.05 23.98
C ASP A 95 -8.80 -0.86 22.71
N SER A 96 -7.55 -0.74 22.26
CA SER A 96 -6.97 -1.52 21.14
C SER A 96 -7.63 -1.31 19.77
N VAL A 97 -8.24 -0.13 19.54
CA VAL A 97 -8.65 0.29 18.20
C VAL A 97 -7.41 0.56 17.35
N THR A 98 -7.19 -0.29 16.36
CA THR A 98 -6.12 -0.14 15.37
C THR A 98 -6.58 0.68 14.16
N THR A 99 -5.64 1.14 13.34
CA THR A 99 -5.94 1.84 12.08
C THR A 99 -6.71 0.98 11.09
N ASP A 100 -6.57 -0.33 11.11
CA ASP A 100 -7.33 -1.25 10.23
C ASP A 100 -8.83 -1.30 10.61
N HIS A 101 -9.17 -1.03 11.88
CA HIS A 101 -10.57 -0.86 12.28
C HIS A 101 -11.17 0.46 11.76
N ILE A 102 -10.35 1.51 11.66
CA ILE A 102 -10.79 2.86 11.25
C ILE A 102 -10.80 2.97 9.71
N SER A 103 -9.83 2.33 9.05
CA SER A 103 -9.59 2.39 7.61
C SER A 103 -9.11 1.02 7.12
N PRO A 104 -10.02 0.07 6.89
CA PRO A 104 -9.67 -1.29 6.47
C PRO A 104 -9.02 -1.29 5.08
N ALA A 105 -7.90 -2.00 4.92
CA ALA A 105 -7.17 -2.09 3.65
C ALA A 105 -7.45 -3.38 2.85
N GLY A 106 -8.26 -4.29 3.43
CA GLY A 106 -8.57 -5.59 2.86
C GLY A 106 -9.86 -5.63 2.02
N ASN A 107 -10.54 -6.78 2.05
CA ASN A 107 -11.72 -7.03 1.24
C ASN A 107 -12.88 -6.07 1.55
N ILE A 108 -13.50 -5.53 0.48
CA ILE A 108 -14.73 -4.74 0.57
C ILE A 108 -15.93 -5.71 0.65
N LYS A 109 -16.65 -5.70 1.78
CA LYS A 109 -17.84 -6.55 1.94
C LYS A 109 -18.99 -6.09 1.03
N ARG A 110 -19.66 -7.03 0.37
CA ARG A 110 -20.78 -6.76 -0.56
C ARG A 110 -21.94 -5.99 0.07
N ASP A 111 -22.20 -6.19 1.35
CA ASP A 111 -23.26 -5.52 2.12
C ASP A 111 -22.79 -4.25 2.85
N SER A 112 -21.56 -3.80 2.64
CA SER A 112 -21.06 -2.52 3.16
C SER A 112 -21.55 -1.34 2.30
N PRO A 113 -21.48 -0.08 2.81
CA PRO A 113 -21.75 1.10 1.98
C PRO A 113 -20.91 1.15 0.70
N ALA A 114 -19.61 0.85 0.79
CA ALA A 114 -18.71 0.84 -0.37
C ALA A 114 -18.99 -0.32 -1.35
N GLY A 115 -19.56 -1.44 -0.88
CA GLY A 115 -19.95 -2.56 -1.75
C GLY A 115 -21.27 -2.33 -2.51
N ARG A 116 -22.08 -1.35 -2.08
CA ARG A 116 -23.33 -0.95 -2.77
C ARG A 116 -23.17 0.24 -3.70
N TYR A 117 -22.22 1.13 -3.38
CA TYR A 117 -21.85 2.26 -4.23
C TYR A 117 -21.25 1.75 -5.54
#